data_AF-A0A523LKZ0-F1
#
_entry.id   AF-A0A523LKZ0-F1
#
_cell.length_a   1.000
_cell.length_b   1.000
_cell.length_c   1.000
_cell.angle_alpha   90.00
_cell.angle_beta   90.00
_cell.angle_gamma   90.00
#
_symmetry.space_group_name_H-M   'P 1'
#
loop_
_entity.id
_entity.type
_entity.pdbx_description
1 polymer ?
#
loop_
_entity_poly.entity_id
_entity_poly.type
_entity_poly.pdbx_seq_one_letter_code
_entity_poly.pdbx_strand_id
1 'polypeptide(L)'
;MAASPPADCDIKLLKRAFWTDGIPIPTGATIPSGVELKYLLYVNNPGAALSDVTVRDVLDPAFLYQAGTIQVDNSVAECVLAVCTTAEELAIFTAVDGAPFLSDAVDGDAASYTGASLSVDAGNGNVGNLQLDINADAVWAILFSVKIP
;
A
#
# COMPACT_ATOMS: atom_id res chain seq x y z
N MET A 1 -33.41 -20.30 -7.28
CA MET A 1 -32.57 -19.92 -6.12
C MET A 1 -31.22 -19.54 -6.68
N ALA A 2 -30.87 -18.26 -6.65
CA ALA A 2 -29.49 -17.86 -6.93
C ALA A 2 -28.63 -18.30 -5.73
N ALA A 3 -27.51 -18.96 -5.98
CA ALA A 3 -26.55 -19.24 -4.92
C ALA A 3 -26.13 -17.91 -4.28
N SER A 4 -26.04 -17.86 -2.94
CA SER A 4 -25.33 -16.76 -2.30
C SER A 4 -23.92 -16.72 -2.89
N PRO A 5 -23.40 -15.53 -3.26
CA PRO A 5 -22.00 -15.42 -3.64
C PRO A 5 -21.15 -15.94 -2.47
N PRO A 6 -20.04 -16.66 -2.75
CA PRO A 6 -19.15 -17.13 -1.69
C PRO A 6 -18.71 -15.92 -0.84
N ALA A 7 -18.71 -16.09 0.48
CA ALA A 7 -18.52 -15.03 1.47
C ALA A 7 -17.10 -14.42 1.51
N ASP A 8 -16.30 -14.58 0.45
CA ASP A 8 -14.87 -14.31 0.43
C ASP A 8 -14.41 -13.29 -0.63
N CYS A 9 -15.35 -12.68 -1.37
CA CYS A 9 -15.06 -11.61 -2.34
C CYS A 9 -15.02 -10.19 -1.72
N ASP A 10 -14.63 -10.08 -0.45
CA ASP A 10 -14.56 -8.78 0.21
C ASP A 10 -13.25 -8.06 -0.12
N ILE A 11 -13.34 -6.78 -0.51
CA ILE A 11 -12.19 -5.90 -0.62
C ILE A 11 -11.52 -5.75 0.75
N LYS A 12 -10.20 -5.85 0.81
CA LYS A 12 -9.42 -5.66 2.04
C LYS A 12 -8.31 -4.64 1.84
N LEU A 13 -8.20 -3.69 2.77
CA LEU A 13 -7.02 -2.82 2.90
C LEU A 13 -6.14 -3.37 4.02
N LEU A 14 -4.87 -3.62 3.71
CA LEU A 14 -3.89 -4.11 4.66
C LEU A 14 -2.66 -3.22 4.70
N LYS A 15 -2.00 -3.20 5.87
CA LYS A 15 -0.71 -2.56 6.09
C LYS A 15 0.28 -3.59 6.63
N ARG A 16 1.49 -3.58 6.09
CA ARG A 16 2.62 -4.44 6.48
C ARG A 16 3.88 -3.59 6.57
N ALA A 17 4.83 -4.05 7.38
CA ALA A 17 6.14 -3.45 7.53
C ALA A 17 7.20 -4.44 7.10
N PHE A 18 8.23 -3.95 6.40
CA PHE A 18 9.33 -4.74 5.89
C PHE A 18 10.64 -4.04 6.22
N TRP A 19 11.67 -4.81 6.49
CA TRP A 19 13.04 -4.29 6.43
C TRP A 19 13.37 -3.89 4.99
N THR A 20 14.42 -3.09 4.80
CA THR A 20 14.82 -2.60 3.47
C THR A 20 15.27 -3.73 2.52
N ASP A 21 15.57 -4.91 3.06
CA ASP A 21 15.90 -6.13 2.32
C ASP A 21 14.66 -6.98 1.92
N GLY A 22 13.44 -6.51 2.25
CA GLY A 22 12.19 -7.19 1.93
C GLY A 22 11.79 -8.29 2.91
N ILE A 23 12.49 -8.44 4.03
CA ILE A 23 12.06 -9.35 5.09
C ILE A 23 10.90 -8.73 5.88
N PRO A 24 9.75 -9.41 6.05
CA PRO A 24 8.61 -8.89 6.78
C PRO A 24 8.93 -8.72 8.27
N ILE A 25 8.46 -7.62 8.84
CA ILE A 25 8.56 -7.31 10.27
C ILE A 25 7.28 -7.81 10.96
N PRO A 26 7.38 -8.77 11.90
CA PRO A 26 6.21 -9.27 12.62
C PRO A 26 5.56 -8.18 13.48
N THR A 27 4.23 -8.24 13.62
CA THR A 27 3.51 -7.37 14.54
C THR A 27 4.05 -7.51 15.97
N GLY A 28 4.29 -6.37 16.63
CA GLY A 28 4.83 -6.32 17.98
C GLY A 28 6.35 -6.47 18.07
N ALA A 29 7.06 -6.58 16.93
CA ALA A 29 8.52 -6.55 16.94
C ALA A 29 9.04 -5.23 17.52
N THR A 30 10.11 -5.31 18.31
CA THR A 30 10.85 -4.13 18.76
C THR A 30 11.76 -3.67 17.64
N ILE A 31 11.61 -2.41 17.24
CA ILE A 31 12.39 -1.80 16.16
C ILE A 31 13.44 -0.87 16.80
N PRO A 32 14.74 -1.06 16.53
CA PRO A 32 15.76 -0.14 17.02
C PRO A 32 15.58 1.27 16.45
N SER A 33 15.99 2.30 17.19
CA SER A 33 16.08 3.65 16.64
C SER A 33 17.17 3.74 15.56
N GLY A 34 17.04 4.72 14.69
CA GLY A 34 17.97 5.00 13.59
C GLY A 34 17.83 4.08 12.37
N VAL A 35 16.95 3.08 12.41
CA VAL A 35 16.73 2.15 11.28
C VAL A 35 15.68 2.68 10.32
N GLU A 36 15.90 2.40 9.05
CA GLU A 36 14.93 2.61 7.98
C GLU A 36 14.18 1.29 7.71
N LEU A 37 12.89 1.40 7.43
CA LEU A 37 12.03 0.29 7.05
C LEU A 37 11.03 0.77 6.00
N LYS A 38 10.36 -0.17 5.35
CA LYS A 38 9.35 0.10 4.32
C LYS A 38 7.97 -0.27 4.83
N TYR A 39 7.00 0.63 4.67
CA TYR A 39 5.59 0.31 4.83
C TYR A 39 5.00 -0.05 3.47
N LEU A 40 4.34 -1.21 3.43
CA LEU A 40 3.51 -1.66 2.32
C LEU A 40 2.05 -1.48 2.73
N LEU A 41 1.31 -0.68 1.98
CA LEU A 41 -0.15 -0.68 2.03
C LEU A 41 -0.67 -1.26 0.74
N TYR A 42 -1.66 -2.14 0.82
CA TYR A 42 -2.25 -2.71 -0.38
C TYR A 42 -3.73 -3.00 -0.21
N VAL A 43 -4.45 -2.89 -1.31
CA VAL A 43 -5.86 -3.22 -1.45
C VAL A 43 -5.95 -4.52 -2.26
N ASN A 44 -6.41 -5.59 -1.62
CA ASN A 44 -6.75 -6.84 -2.30
C ASN A 44 -8.19 -6.76 -2.83
N ASN A 45 -8.36 -6.81 -4.15
CA ASN A 45 -9.66 -6.72 -4.82
C ASN A 45 -9.99 -8.02 -5.58
N PRO A 46 -10.60 -9.02 -4.92
CA PRO A 46 -11.02 -10.28 -5.56
C PRO A 46 -12.37 -10.18 -6.29
N GLY A 47 -12.76 -8.96 -6.68
CA GLY A 47 -14.10 -8.66 -7.18
C GLY A 47 -14.05 -7.80 -8.44
N ALA A 48 -15.16 -7.12 -8.72
CA ALA A 48 -15.24 -6.21 -9.86
C ALA A 48 -14.22 -5.06 -9.75
N ALA A 49 -13.87 -4.47 -10.89
CA ALA A 49 -12.99 -3.31 -10.93
C ALA A 49 -13.57 -2.16 -10.10
N LEU A 50 -12.70 -1.46 -9.38
CA LEU A 50 -13.04 -0.32 -8.54
C LEU A 50 -12.52 0.95 -9.20
N SER A 51 -13.39 1.94 -9.31
CA SER A 51 -13.03 3.28 -9.78
C SER A 51 -13.08 4.28 -8.65
N ASP A 52 -12.22 5.28 -8.71
CA ASP A 52 -12.23 6.42 -7.77
C ASP A 52 -11.97 6.00 -6.31
N VAL A 53 -11.04 5.06 -6.13
CA VAL A 53 -10.60 4.63 -4.82
C VAL A 53 -9.75 5.72 -4.18
N THR A 54 -9.85 5.85 -2.87
CA THR A 54 -8.94 6.71 -2.12
C THR A 54 -8.39 5.95 -0.92
N VAL A 55 -7.07 6.01 -0.73
CA VAL A 55 -6.36 5.41 0.40
C VAL A 55 -5.59 6.51 1.12
N ARG A 56 -5.62 6.49 2.45
CA ARG A 56 -4.84 7.39 3.30
C ARG A 56 -4.20 6.62 4.43
N ASP A 57 -2.91 6.85 4.61
CA ASP A 57 -2.15 6.44 5.79
C ASP A 57 -1.69 7.68 6.54
N VAL A 58 -2.08 7.81 7.81
CA VAL A 58 -1.55 8.86 8.70
C VAL A 58 -0.42 8.24 9.50
N LEU A 59 0.79 8.74 9.32
CA LEU A 59 1.97 8.24 10.01
C LEU A 59 1.94 8.65 11.48
N ASP A 60 2.31 7.70 12.34
CA ASP A 60 2.61 8.02 13.73
C ASP A 60 3.83 8.97 13.76
N PRO A 61 3.79 10.07 14.52
CA PRO A 61 4.87 11.06 14.58
C PRO A 61 6.25 10.51 14.98
N ALA A 62 6.32 9.31 15.56
CA ALA A 62 7.57 8.60 15.83
C ALA A 62 8.27 8.10 14.55
N PHE A 63 7.58 8.06 13.41
CA PHE A 63 8.13 7.64 12.12
C PHE A 63 8.31 8.85 11.20
N LEU A 64 9.53 9.02 10.70
CA LEU A 64 9.87 10.05 9.75
C LEU A 64 9.82 9.50 8.33
N TYR A 65 8.89 10.01 7.52
CA TYR A 65 8.85 9.72 6.08
C TYR A 65 10.18 10.02 5.40
N GLN A 66 10.62 9.14 4.50
CA GLN A 66 11.79 9.36 3.65
C GLN A 66 11.34 9.87 2.28
N ALA A 67 11.71 11.09 1.94
CA ALA A 67 11.29 11.76 0.72
C ALA A 67 11.76 11.03 -0.56
N GLY A 68 10.90 11.02 -1.58
CA GLY A 68 11.16 10.42 -2.89
C GLY A 68 11.18 8.89 -2.88
N THR A 69 10.48 8.26 -1.93
CA THR A 69 10.48 6.80 -1.78
C THR A 69 9.14 6.12 -2.09
N ILE A 70 8.11 6.89 -2.48
CA ILE A 70 6.83 6.33 -2.88
C ILE A 70 6.98 5.52 -4.17
N GLN A 71 6.48 4.30 -4.17
CA GLN A 71 6.33 3.42 -5.33
C GLN A 71 4.91 2.86 -5.32
N VAL A 72 4.31 2.66 -6.50
CA VAL A 72 2.98 2.06 -6.63
C VAL A 72 3.00 0.94 -7.66
N ASP A 73 2.20 -0.09 -7.43
CA ASP A 73 1.98 -1.17 -8.39
C ASP A 73 0.51 -1.62 -8.40
N ASN A 74 0.06 -2.13 -9.54
CA ASN A 74 -1.30 -2.66 -9.73
C ASN A 74 -1.27 -3.89 -10.67
N SER A 75 -0.14 -4.60 -10.70
CA SER A 75 0.12 -5.68 -11.65
C SER A 75 -0.10 -7.07 -11.06
N VAL A 76 -0.13 -7.17 -9.73
CA VAL A 76 -0.28 -8.44 -9.01
C VAL A 76 -1.76 -8.83 -8.96
N ALA A 77 -2.05 -10.12 -9.21
CA ALA A 77 -3.39 -10.67 -9.05
C ALA A 77 -3.84 -10.62 -7.58
N GLU A 78 -5.15 -10.70 -7.36
CA GLU A 78 -5.74 -10.87 -6.03
C GLU A 78 -5.15 -12.08 -5.30
N CYS A 79 -5.17 -12.02 -3.97
CA CYS A 79 -4.81 -13.17 -3.14
C CYS A 79 -5.85 -14.28 -3.29
N VAL A 80 -5.39 -15.53 -3.35
CA VAL A 80 -6.24 -16.71 -3.58
C VAL A 80 -7.25 -16.92 -2.46
N LEU A 81 -6.90 -16.49 -1.24
CA LEU A 81 -7.74 -16.56 -0.06
C LEU A 81 -8.12 -15.16 0.43
N ALA A 82 -9.12 -15.08 1.31
CA ALA A 82 -9.51 -13.84 2.00
C ALA A 82 -8.34 -13.09 2.66
N VAL A 83 -7.34 -13.85 3.11
CA VAL A 83 -6.12 -13.34 3.73
C VAL A 83 -4.94 -13.82 2.91
N CYS A 84 -4.17 -12.85 2.39
CA CYS A 84 -2.94 -13.13 1.67
C CYS A 84 -1.98 -13.94 2.55
N THR A 85 -1.43 -14.99 1.97
CA THR A 85 -0.32 -15.74 2.56
C THR A 85 0.95 -14.90 2.56
N THR A 86 1.92 -15.27 3.38
CA THR A 86 3.24 -14.60 3.40
C THR A 86 3.94 -14.65 2.04
N ALA A 87 3.71 -15.69 1.25
CA ALA A 87 4.28 -15.80 -0.09
C ALA A 87 3.64 -14.80 -1.07
N GLU A 88 2.32 -14.62 -1.00
CA GLU A 88 1.60 -13.61 -1.79
C GLU A 88 1.99 -12.19 -1.34
N GLU A 89 2.08 -11.92 -0.03
CA GLU A 89 2.54 -10.62 0.48
C GLU A 89 3.98 -10.30 0.03
N LEU A 90 4.87 -11.29 -0.01
CA LEU A 90 6.21 -11.12 -0.54
C LEU A 90 6.20 -10.83 -2.06
N ALA A 91 5.31 -11.46 -2.82
CA ALA A 91 5.14 -11.18 -4.25
C ALA A 91 4.63 -9.75 -4.48
N ILE A 92 3.65 -9.29 -3.70
CA ILE A 92 3.15 -7.92 -3.71
C ILE A 92 4.30 -6.95 -3.40
N PHE A 93 5.03 -7.18 -2.31
CA PHE A 93 6.19 -6.36 -1.94
C PHE A 93 7.21 -6.30 -3.07
N THR A 94 7.58 -7.45 -3.65
CA THR A 94 8.60 -7.52 -4.72
C THR A 94 8.17 -6.75 -5.96
N ALA A 95 6.88 -6.82 -6.33
CA ALA A 95 6.36 -6.11 -7.49
C ALA A 95 6.43 -4.59 -7.30
N VAL A 96 5.94 -4.08 -6.16
CA VAL A 96 5.96 -2.63 -5.88
C VAL A 96 7.37 -2.10 -5.61
N ASP A 97 8.24 -2.86 -4.98
CA ASP A 97 9.63 -2.47 -4.74
C ASP A 97 10.45 -2.40 -6.04
N GLY A 98 10.02 -3.12 -7.08
CA GLY A 98 10.58 -3.05 -8.43
C GLY A 98 10.04 -1.89 -9.28
N ALA A 99 8.99 -1.19 -8.84
CA ALA A 99 8.39 -0.10 -9.58
C ALA A 99 9.24 1.18 -9.50
N PRO A 100 9.14 2.12 -10.46
CA PRO A 100 9.82 3.41 -10.37
C PRO A 100 9.32 4.23 -9.17
N PHE A 101 10.20 5.05 -8.60
CA PHE A 101 9.81 6.05 -7.61
C PHE A 101 8.93 7.12 -8.26
N LEU A 102 7.83 7.47 -7.58
CA LEU A 102 7.00 8.62 -7.90
C LEU A 102 7.54 9.89 -7.26
N SER A 103 6.96 11.04 -7.62
CA SER A 103 7.18 12.25 -6.85
C SER A 103 6.39 12.19 -5.55
N ASP A 104 6.83 12.95 -4.55
CA ASP A 104 6.06 13.14 -3.32
C ASP A 104 4.94 14.18 -3.48
N ALA A 105 4.89 14.86 -4.63
CA ALA A 105 4.09 16.04 -4.84
C ALA A 105 2.64 15.71 -5.19
N VAL A 106 1.73 16.62 -4.85
CA VAL A 106 0.34 16.59 -5.33
C VAL A 106 0.31 17.27 -6.70
N ASP A 107 0.81 16.62 -7.75
CA ASP A 107 0.92 17.20 -9.10
C ASP A 107 0.36 16.30 -10.22
N GLY A 108 -0.55 15.40 -9.86
CA GLY A 108 -1.12 14.44 -10.81
C GLY A 108 -0.38 13.10 -10.80
N ASP A 109 0.26 12.74 -9.69
CA ASP A 109 0.63 11.36 -9.40
C ASP A 109 -0.54 10.60 -8.75
N ALA A 110 -0.48 9.26 -8.78
CA ALA A 110 -1.47 8.42 -8.11
C ALA A 110 -1.37 8.48 -6.58
N ALA A 111 -0.21 8.87 -6.05
CA ALA A 111 0.06 8.98 -4.62
C ALA A 111 1.00 10.15 -4.31
N SER A 112 0.95 10.64 -3.07
CA SER A 112 1.76 11.78 -2.60
C SER A 112 1.95 11.74 -1.08
N TYR A 113 2.87 12.56 -0.57
CA TYR A 113 3.08 12.77 0.87
C TYR A 113 2.85 14.23 1.26
N THR A 114 2.06 14.45 2.30
CA THR A 114 1.82 15.77 2.88
C THR A 114 2.41 15.87 4.28
N GLY A 115 3.54 16.57 4.42
CA GLY A 115 4.24 16.74 5.70
C GLY A 115 3.43 17.50 6.77
N ALA A 116 2.48 18.35 6.37
CA ALA A 116 1.63 19.07 7.32
C ALA A 116 0.63 18.16 8.05
N SER A 117 0.16 17.10 7.40
CA SER A 117 -0.77 16.09 7.95
C SER A 117 -0.08 14.77 8.31
N LEU A 118 1.23 14.65 8.04
CA LEU A 118 1.99 13.40 8.13
C LEU A 118 1.29 12.25 7.38
N SER A 119 0.69 12.54 6.22
CA SER A 119 -0.11 11.56 5.48
C SER A 119 0.52 11.16 4.16
N VAL A 120 0.46 9.87 3.87
CA VAL A 120 0.62 9.31 2.52
C VAL A 120 -0.79 9.08 1.98
N ASP A 121 -1.10 9.71 0.85
CA ASP A 121 -2.42 9.68 0.24
C ASP A 121 -2.31 9.10 -1.17
N ALA A 122 -3.29 8.29 -1.58
CA ALA A 122 -3.44 7.80 -2.94
C ALA A 122 -4.89 7.98 -3.41
N GLY A 123 -5.08 8.31 -4.69
CA GLY A 123 -6.37 8.74 -5.22
C GLY A 123 -6.72 10.19 -4.89
N ASN A 124 -7.79 10.69 -5.52
CA ASN A 124 -8.14 12.12 -5.59
C ASN A 124 -9.11 12.61 -4.49
N GLY A 125 -9.67 11.71 -3.66
CA GLY A 125 -10.75 12.06 -2.73
C GLY A 125 -10.28 12.82 -1.49
N ASN A 126 -8.98 12.75 -1.20
CA ASN A 126 -8.33 13.30 -0.01
C ASN A 126 -7.41 14.49 -0.31
N VAL A 127 -6.76 14.44 -1.48
CA VAL A 127 -5.82 15.42 -2.03
C VAL A 127 -5.96 15.40 -3.56
N GLY A 128 -5.46 16.42 -4.26
CA GLY A 128 -5.59 16.56 -5.72
C GLY A 128 -4.71 15.61 -6.56
N ASN A 129 -4.51 14.38 -6.13
CA ASN A 129 -3.82 13.33 -6.89
C ASN A 129 -4.68 12.88 -8.10
N LEU A 130 -4.10 12.09 -9.00
CA LEU A 130 -4.90 11.39 -10.01
C LEU A 130 -5.88 10.41 -9.38
N GLN A 131 -6.95 10.15 -10.11
CA GLN A 131 -7.90 9.09 -9.78
C GLN A 131 -7.17 7.75 -9.69
N LEU A 132 -7.46 7.00 -8.62
CA LEU A 132 -6.95 5.65 -8.44
C LEU A 132 -8.03 4.65 -8.84
N ASP A 133 -7.72 3.87 -9.89
CA ASP A 133 -8.54 2.76 -10.34
C ASP A 133 -7.83 1.43 -10.04
N ILE A 134 -8.56 0.47 -9.50
CA ILE A 134 -8.08 -0.87 -9.16
C ILE A 134 -8.77 -1.86 -10.09
N ASN A 135 -7.98 -2.67 -10.79
CA ASN A 135 -8.51 -3.67 -11.72
C ASN A 135 -9.35 -4.70 -10.97
N ALA A 136 -10.25 -5.38 -11.71
CA ALA A 136 -10.89 -6.59 -11.19
C ALA A 136 -9.81 -7.65 -10.94
N ASP A 137 -10.01 -8.47 -9.90
CA ASP A 137 -9.13 -9.61 -9.60
C ASP A 137 -7.64 -9.18 -9.53
N ALA A 138 -7.38 -8.14 -8.73
CA ALA A 138 -6.07 -7.52 -8.64
C ALA A 138 -5.75 -6.97 -7.25
N VAL A 139 -4.45 -6.77 -7.01
CA VAL A 139 -3.91 -6.01 -5.89
C VAL A 139 -3.38 -4.67 -6.39
N TRP A 140 -3.86 -3.59 -5.79
CA TRP A 140 -3.15 -2.31 -5.82
C TRP A 140 -2.29 -2.17 -4.58
N ALA A 141 -1.05 -1.71 -4.74
CA ALA A 141 -0.09 -1.54 -3.65
C ALA A 141 0.65 -0.21 -3.73
N ILE A 142 0.99 0.33 -2.57
CA ILE A 142 1.92 1.44 -2.37
C ILE A 142 2.99 1.04 -1.36
N LEU A 143 4.24 1.37 -1.68
CA LEU A 143 5.39 1.19 -0.81
C LEU A 143 6.04 2.54 -0.56
N PHE A 144 6.47 2.79 0.66
CA PHE A 144 7.29 3.95 0.99
C PHE A 144 8.15 3.70 2.22
N SER A 145 9.23 4.45 2.34
CA SER A 145 10.22 4.26 3.41
C SER A 145 9.99 5.23 4.55
N VAL A 146 10.23 4.76 5.78
CA VAL A 146 10.21 5.56 7.00
C VAL A 146 11.42 5.24 7.85
N LYS A 147 11.82 6.21 8.68
CA LYS A 147 12.92 6.07 9.64
C LYS A 147 12.44 6.40 11.03
N ILE A 148 12.87 5.60 12.00
CA ILE A 148 12.69 5.92 13.42
C ILE A 148 13.91 6.76 13.84
N PRO A 149 13.74 7.99 14.35
CA PRO A 149 14.86 8.85 14.73
C PRO A 149 15.65 8.33 15.94
#